data_AF-A0A645C992-F1
#
_entry.id   AF-A0A645C992-F1
#
_cell.length_a   1.000
_cell.length_b   1.000
_cell.length_c   1.000
_cell.angle_alpha   90.00
_cell.angle_beta   90.00
_cell.angle_gamma   90.00
#
_symmetry.space_group_name_H-M   'P 1'
#
loop_
_entity.id
_entity.type
_entity.pdbx_description
1 polymer ?
#
loop_
_entity_poly.entity_id
_entity_poly.type
_entity_poly.pdbx_seq_one_letter_code
_entity_poly.pdbx_strand_id
1 'polypeptide(L)'
;MATGNLLGTATVGTGWATALMVLALWAGAMATFVVVRALSKQLLSSARPSAYLVAEAMLPGVIVVGIQAVAVTAIGQIAMGLPFGTLMGLLGITLLAGLAFVAVNHALVAWLGSAGRFVSLGLVIVAMAPMITNAIPGVFATVRAISPMAPALDAMRSLITGSSGTAVSVFQLVFWLLLGLAASAVAIIRRRTTTIAELIDP
;
A
#
# COMPACT_ATOMS: atom_id res chain seq x y z
N MET A 1 -36.43 -18.11 -4.46
CA MET A 1 -35.31 -18.64 -3.64
C MET A 1 -33.94 -18.58 -4.36
N ALA A 2 -33.87 -18.58 -5.70
CA ALA A 2 -32.60 -18.54 -6.45
C ALA A 2 -31.87 -17.17 -6.47
N THR A 3 -32.60 -16.04 -6.43
CA THR A 3 -32.03 -14.68 -6.49
C THR A 3 -31.15 -14.32 -5.28
N GLY A 4 -31.46 -14.84 -4.09
CA GLY A 4 -30.64 -14.60 -2.89
C GLY A 4 -29.24 -15.23 -2.97
N ASN A 5 -29.13 -16.39 -3.63
CA ASN A 5 -27.85 -17.08 -3.77
C ASN A 5 -26.94 -16.38 -4.80
N LEU A 6 -27.52 -15.82 -5.87
CA LEU A 6 -26.80 -15.06 -6.90
C LEU A 6 -26.26 -13.72 -6.38
N LEU A 7 -27.02 -13.05 -5.50
CA LEU A 7 -26.57 -11.81 -4.86
C LEU A 7 -25.46 -12.09 -3.83
N GLY A 8 -25.56 -13.22 -3.11
CA GLY A 8 -24.51 -13.67 -2.19
C GLY A 8 -23.19 -13.96 -2.91
N THR A 9 -23.22 -14.71 -4.00
CA THR A 9 -22.01 -15.04 -4.79
C THR A 9 -21.39 -13.80 -5.45
N ALA A 10 -22.21 -12.88 -5.97
CA ALA A 10 -21.72 -11.61 -6.53
C ALA A 10 -20.99 -10.78 -5.47
N THR A 11 -21.57 -10.65 -4.26
CA THR A 11 -20.97 -9.88 -3.16
C THR A 11 -19.65 -10.51 -2.67
N VAL A 12 -19.60 -11.84 -2.60
CA VAL A 12 -18.37 -12.58 -2.29
C VAL A 12 -17.31 -12.35 -3.37
N GLY A 13 -17.69 -12.44 -4.65
CA GLY A 13 -16.82 -12.18 -5.79
C GLY A 13 -16.19 -10.78 -5.76
N THR A 14 -16.99 -9.74 -5.50
CA THR A 14 -16.50 -8.36 -5.34
C THR A 14 -15.55 -8.23 -4.13
N GLY A 15 -15.85 -8.92 -3.03
CA GLY A 15 -14.98 -8.96 -1.85
C GLY A 15 -13.58 -9.52 -2.17
N TRP A 16 -13.53 -10.64 -2.89
CA TRP A 16 -12.25 -11.23 -3.33
C TRP A 16 -11.53 -10.38 -4.37
N ALA A 17 -12.26 -9.79 -5.33
CA ALA A 17 -11.67 -8.91 -6.34
C ALA A 17 -10.94 -7.73 -5.68
N THR A 18 -11.60 -7.01 -4.78
CA THR A 18 -10.98 -5.88 -4.05
C THR A 18 -9.81 -6.31 -3.18
N ALA A 19 -9.90 -7.47 -2.52
CA ALA A 19 -8.80 -8.03 -1.75
C ALA A 19 -7.56 -8.30 -2.61
N LEU A 20 -7.74 -8.95 -3.77
CA LEU A 20 -6.65 -9.26 -4.70
C LEU A 20 -6.04 -8.00 -5.32
N MET A 21 -6.84 -6.97 -5.62
CA MET A 21 -6.35 -5.68 -6.10
C MET A 21 -5.43 -5.01 -5.08
N VAL A 22 -5.86 -4.95 -3.81
CA VAL A 22 -5.07 -4.38 -2.71
C VAL A 22 -3.80 -5.19 -2.46
N LEU A 23 -3.90 -6.52 -2.49
CA LEU A 23 -2.74 -7.41 -2.37
C LEU A 23 -1.74 -7.20 -3.49
N ALA A 24 -2.20 -7.11 -4.74
CA ALA A 24 -1.34 -6.87 -5.88
C ALA A 24 -0.57 -5.55 -5.70
N LEU A 25 -1.25 -4.45 -5.36
CA LEU A 25 -0.62 -3.15 -5.13
C LEU A 25 0.38 -3.19 -3.97
N TRP A 26 0.04 -3.84 -2.86
CA TRP A 26 0.93 -3.98 -1.70
C TRP A 26 2.19 -4.78 -2.06
N ALA A 27 2.00 -5.90 -2.75
CA ALA A 27 3.09 -6.75 -3.21
C ALA A 27 3.98 -6.03 -4.22
N GLY A 28 3.42 -5.26 -5.15
CA GLY A 28 4.19 -4.46 -6.12
C GLY A 28 5.01 -3.36 -5.44
N ALA A 29 4.41 -2.64 -4.49
CA ALA A 29 5.12 -1.66 -3.66
C ALA A 29 6.28 -2.31 -2.88
N MET A 30 6.04 -3.47 -2.26
CA MET A 30 7.06 -4.22 -1.52
C MET A 30 8.17 -4.77 -2.42
N ALA A 31 7.80 -5.36 -3.56
CA ALA A 31 8.73 -5.96 -4.52
C ALA A 31 9.67 -4.91 -5.13
N THR A 32 9.19 -3.68 -5.34
CA THR A 32 10.02 -2.60 -5.89
C THR A 32 11.27 -2.37 -5.04
N PHE A 33 11.18 -2.39 -3.72
CA PHE A 33 12.35 -2.22 -2.83
C PHE A 33 13.23 -3.46 -2.71
N VAL A 34 12.75 -4.63 -3.13
CA VAL A 34 13.57 -5.84 -3.25
C VAL A 34 14.37 -5.79 -4.54
N VAL A 35 13.73 -5.41 -5.66
CA VAL A 35 14.34 -5.33 -6.99
C VAL A 35 15.35 -4.18 -7.08
N VAL A 36 15.00 -2.99 -6.58
CA VAL A 36 15.88 -1.80 -6.64
C VAL A 36 17.15 -1.98 -5.80
N ARG A 37 17.07 -2.67 -4.65
CA ARG A 37 18.26 -3.02 -3.84
C ARG A 37 19.24 -3.92 -4.58
N ALA A 38 18.79 -4.68 -5.58
CA ALA A 38 19.68 -5.50 -6.41
C ALA A 38 20.51 -4.64 -7.39
N LEU A 39 20.06 -3.41 -7.71
CA LEU A 39 20.75 -2.47 -8.60
C LEU A 39 21.66 -1.47 -7.86
N SER A 40 21.43 -1.20 -6.56
CA SER A 40 22.06 -0.09 -5.85
C SER A 40 23.44 -0.42 -5.23
N LYS A 41 24.36 -1.02 -6.01
CA LYS A 41 25.79 -1.16 -5.61
C LYS A 41 26.67 -0.01 -6.08
N GLN A 42 26.15 0.97 -6.81
CA GLN A 42 26.97 2.02 -7.39
C GLN A 42 26.37 3.39 -7.14
N LEU A 43 27.25 4.31 -6.72
CA LEU A 43 27.11 5.77 -6.68
C LEU A 43 26.65 6.38 -5.34
N LEU A 44 27.57 6.33 -4.39
CA LEU A 44 27.76 7.38 -3.38
C LEU A 44 28.38 8.61 -4.07
N SER A 45 27.61 9.68 -4.24
CA SER A 45 28.13 11.05 -4.33
C SER A 45 26.97 12.04 -4.47
N SER A 46 26.86 12.95 -3.49
CA SER A 46 26.44 14.36 -3.64
C SER A 46 25.53 14.80 -2.49
N ALA A 47 25.88 15.96 -1.90
CA ALA A 47 25.17 16.66 -0.85
C ALA A 47 23.85 17.26 -1.37
N ARG A 48 22.87 16.41 -1.69
CA ARG A 48 21.54 16.84 -2.15
C ARG A 48 20.53 16.99 -1.00
N PRO A 49 19.59 17.94 -1.09
CA PRO A 49 18.59 18.22 -0.05
C PRO A 49 17.76 16.98 0.30
N SER A 50 17.43 16.82 1.59
CA SER A 50 16.79 15.62 2.16
C SER A 50 15.45 15.26 1.51
N ALA A 51 14.66 16.25 1.09
CA ALA A 51 13.41 16.03 0.36
C ALA A 51 13.61 15.41 -1.03
N TYR A 52 14.70 15.78 -1.71
CA TYR A 52 15.02 15.26 -3.04
C TYR A 52 15.43 13.79 -2.99
N LEU A 53 16.14 13.40 -1.93
CA LEU A 53 16.56 12.00 -1.71
C LEU A 53 15.39 11.09 -1.35
N VAL A 54 14.39 11.60 -0.62
CA VAL A 54 13.14 10.86 -0.39
C VAL A 54 12.44 10.61 -1.73
N ALA A 55 12.30 11.64 -2.56
CA ALA A 55 11.66 11.51 -3.87
C ALA A 55 12.42 10.55 -4.80
N GLU A 56 13.76 10.65 -4.85
CA GLU A 56 14.61 9.81 -5.70
C GLU A 56 14.64 8.35 -5.24
N ALA A 57 14.65 8.10 -3.91
CA ALA A 57 14.59 6.75 -3.35
C ALA A 57 13.24 6.05 -3.61
N MET A 58 12.17 6.82 -3.76
CA MET A 58 10.81 6.31 -3.94
C MET A 58 10.36 6.28 -5.41
N LEU A 59 11.08 6.97 -6.30
CA LEU A 59 10.73 7.11 -7.71
C LEU A 59 10.49 5.75 -8.43
N PRO A 60 11.34 4.72 -8.27
CA PRO A 60 11.06 3.43 -8.88
C PRO A 60 9.75 2.82 -8.37
N GLY A 61 9.46 2.97 -7.06
CA GLY A 61 8.23 2.50 -6.42
C GLY A 61 7.00 3.18 -7.01
N VAL A 62 7.06 4.50 -7.16
CA VAL A 62 5.98 5.31 -7.76
C VAL A 62 5.70 4.89 -9.20
N ILE A 63 6.73 4.64 -10.00
CA ILE A 63 6.58 4.21 -11.40
C ILE A 63 5.91 2.83 -11.48
N VAL A 64 6.46 1.85 -10.75
CA VAL A 64 5.93 0.48 -10.74
C VAL A 64 4.46 0.48 -10.32
N VAL A 65 4.15 1.18 -9.23
CA VAL A 65 2.79 1.28 -8.73
C VAL A 65 1.88 2.06 -9.67
N GLY A 66 2.36 3.11 -10.34
CA GLY A 66 1.58 3.84 -11.32
C GLY A 66 1.13 2.94 -12.47
N ILE A 67 2.06 2.17 -13.04
CA ILE A 67 1.76 1.16 -14.07
C ILE A 67 0.81 0.10 -13.52
N GLN A 68 1.08 -0.38 -12.30
CA GLN A 68 0.29 -1.42 -11.68
C GLN A 68 -1.14 -0.96 -11.36
N ALA A 69 -1.35 0.28 -10.94
CA ALA A 69 -2.68 0.83 -10.66
C ALA A 69 -3.54 0.86 -11.94
N VAL A 70 -2.95 1.23 -13.07
CA VAL A 70 -3.61 1.16 -14.39
C VAL A 70 -3.96 -0.29 -14.74
N ALA A 71 -3.00 -1.21 -14.61
CA ALA A 71 -3.22 -2.63 -14.91
C ALA A 71 -4.30 -3.26 -14.03
N VAL A 72 -4.24 -3.04 -12.71
CA VAL A 72 -5.21 -3.55 -11.72
C VAL A 72 -6.60 -2.99 -12.00
N THR A 73 -6.70 -1.70 -12.32
CA THR A 73 -7.98 -1.07 -12.67
C THR A 73 -8.54 -1.62 -13.98
N ALA A 74 -7.70 -1.84 -14.99
CA ALA A 74 -8.10 -2.45 -16.26
C ALA A 74 -8.59 -3.89 -16.08
N ILE A 75 -7.90 -4.70 -15.26
CA ILE A 75 -8.35 -6.05 -14.89
C ILE A 75 -9.70 -5.98 -14.17
N GLY A 76 -9.86 -5.01 -13.25
CA GLY A 76 -11.14 -4.74 -12.58
C GLY A 76 -12.27 -4.43 -13.55
N GLN A 77 -12.01 -3.61 -14.57
CA GLN A 77 -12.97 -3.31 -15.62
C GLN A 77 -13.40 -4.56 -16.38
N ILE A 78 -12.44 -5.39 -16.79
CA ILE A 78 -12.71 -6.63 -17.54
C ILE A 78 -13.52 -7.60 -16.68
N ALA A 79 -13.19 -7.72 -15.39
CA ALA A 79 -13.83 -8.67 -14.49
C ALA A 79 -15.25 -8.27 -14.05
N MET A 80 -15.52 -6.96 -13.92
CA MET A 80 -16.75 -6.46 -13.27
C MET A 80 -17.62 -5.56 -14.16
N GLY A 81 -17.13 -5.10 -15.32
CA GLY A 81 -17.89 -4.24 -16.23
C GLY A 81 -18.30 -2.91 -15.59
N LEU A 82 -17.37 -2.20 -14.95
CA LEU A 82 -17.68 -1.00 -14.18
C LEU A 82 -18.11 0.16 -15.10
N PRO A 83 -19.07 1.02 -14.65
CA PRO A 83 -19.38 2.25 -15.35
C PRO A 83 -18.20 3.23 -15.27
N PHE A 84 -18.09 4.13 -16.25
CA PHE A 84 -16.94 5.00 -16.41
C PHE A 84 -16.59 5.82 -15.15
N GLY A 85 -17.60 6.34 -14.43
CA GLY A 85 -17.38 7.09 -13.18
C GLY A 85 -16.73 6.23 -12.09
N THR A 86 -17.23 5.01 -11.87
CA THR A 86 -16.65 4.05 -10.90
C THR A 86 -15.26 3.60 -11.34
N LEU A 87 -15.03 3.42 -12.65
CA LEU A 87 -13.71 3.07 -13.19
C LEU A 87 -12.67 4.16 -12.90
N MET A 88 -13.00 5.42 -13.15
CA MET A 88 -12.09 6.54 -12.86
C MET A 88 -11.86 6.72 -11.36
N GLY A 89 -12.91 6.54 -10.54
CA GLY A 89 -12.77 6.49 -9.08
C GLY A 89 -11.83 5.37 -8.63
N LEU A 90 -11.94 4.18 -9.23
CA LEU A 90 -11.10 3.03 -8.89
C LEU A 90 -9.65 3.29 -9.27
N LEU A 91 -9.40 3.91 -10.43
CA LEU A 91 -8.05 4.32 -10.83
C LEU A 91 -7.44 5.30 -9.82
N GLY A 92 -8.21 6.30 -9.39
CA GLY A 92 -7.77 7.26 -8.38
C GLY A 92 -7.44 6.59 -7.04
N ILE A 93 -8.29 5.68 -6.57
CA ILE A 93 -8.09 4.95 -5.31
C ILE A 93 -6.89 4.01 -5.41
N THR A 94 -6.72 3.27 -6.51
CA THR A 94 -5.59 2.34 -6.69
C THR A 94 -4.26 3.07 -6.77
N LEU A 95 -4.21 4.23 -7.46
CA LEU A 95 -3.03 5.11 -7.47
C LEU A 95 -2.70 5.62 -6.07
N LEU A 96 -3.67 6.20 -5.36
CA LEU A 96 -3.47 6.73 -4.01
C LEU A 96 -3.03 5.64 -3.02
N ALA A 97 -3.71 4.49 -3.03
CA ALA A 97 -3.39 3.35 -2.18
C ALA A 97 -1.97 2.85 -2.46
N GLY A 98 -1.63 2.72 -3.74
CA GLY A 98 -0.30 2.33 -4.15
C GLY A 98 0.79 3.30 -3.66
N LEU A 99 0.58 4.61 -3.80
CA LEU A 99 1.51 5.62 -3.28
C LEU A 99 1.66 5.52 -1.76
N ALA A 100 0.55 5.35 -1.04
CA ALA A 100 0.57 5.15 0.41
C ALA A 100 1.36 3.88 0.78
N PHE A 101 1.19 2.79 0.03
CA PHE A 101 1.90 1.54 0.26
C PHE A 101 3.39 1.67 0.00
N VAL A 102 3.80 2.39 -1.05
CA VAL A 102 5.22 2.72 -1.30
C VAL A 102 5.79 3.48 -0.11
N ALA A 103 5.07 4.48 0.39
CA ALA A 103 5.48 5.28 1.55
C ALA A 103 5.63 4.48 2.84
N VAL A 104 4.65 3.65 3.16
CA VAL A 104 4.66 2.83 4.37
C VAL A 104 5.73 1.75 4.29
N ASN A 105 5.88 1.04 3.16
CA ASN A 105 6.90 0.02 3.01
C ASN A 105 8.32 0.61 3.06
N HIS A 106 8.52 1.77 2.44
CA HIS A 106 9.79 2.48 2.55
C HIS A 106 10.10 2.86 3.99
N ALA A 107 9.14 3.41 4.74
CA ALA A 107 9.30 3.74 6.15
C ALA A 107 9.65 2.49 6.96
N LEU A 108 8.90 1.40 6.82
CA LEU A 108 9.16 0.15 7.55
C LEU A 108 10.58 -0.37 7.33
N VAL A 109 11.07 -0.38 6.08
CA VAL A 109 12.44 -0.82 5.78
C VAL A 109 13.48 0.18 6.29
N ALA A 110 13.20 1.49 6.19
CA ALA A 110 14.12 2.53 6.63
C ALA A 110 14.33 2.53 8.15
N TRP A 111 13.29 2.23 8.92
CA TRP A 111 13.31 2.19 10.39
C TRP A 111 13.72 0.83 10.96
N LEU A 112 13.20 -0.27 10.41
CA LEU A 112 13.37 -1.62 10.96
C LEU A 112 14.37 -2.49 10.17
N GLY A 113 14.92 -1.99 9.06
CA GLY A 113 15.85 -2.76 8.24
C GLY A 113 15.22 -4.01 7.63
N SER A 114 15.83 -5.18 7.86
CA SER A 114 15.29 -6.47 7.38
C SER A 114 13.99 -6.86 8.09
N ALA A 115 13.81 -6.50 9.37
CA ALA A 115 12.60 -6.82 10.13
C ALA A 115 11.35 -6.11 9.54
N GLY A 116 11.53 -4.92 8.97
CA GLY A 116 10.44 -4.18 8.32
C GLY A 116 9.76 -4.95 7.20
N ARG A 117 10.52 -5.78 6.46
CA ARG A 117 9.96 -6.65 5.40
C ARG A 117 9.05 -7.73 5.96
N PHE A 118 9.45 -8.33 7.09
CA PHE A 118 8.62 -9.32 7.76
C PHE A 118 7.34 -8.70 8.33
N VAL A 119 7.42 -7.47 8.85
CA VAL A 119 6.23 -6.72 9.27
C VAL A 119 5.29 -6.48 8.08
N SER A 120 5.82 -6.05 6.92
CA SER A 120 5.00 -5.87 5.71
C SER A 120 4.31 -7.16 5.26
N LEU A 121 4.98 -8.31 5.37
CA LEU A 121 4.36 -9.62 5.09
C LEU A 121 3.31 -9.99 6.13
N GLY A 122 3.56 -9.69 7.40
CA GLY A 122 2.59 -9.90 8.48
C GLY A 122 1.30 -9.13 8.26
N LEU A 123 1.39 -7.88 7.76
CA LEU A 123 0.21 -7.08 7.42
C LEU A 123 -0.66 -7.72 6.33
N VAL A 124 -0.05 -8.39 5.33
CA VAL A 124 -0.77 -9.16 4.31
C VAL A 124 -1.58 -10.29 4.96
N ILE A 125 -0.95 -11.05 5.86
CA ILE A 125 -1.61 -12.16 6.58
C ILE A 125 -2.80 -11.63 7.39
N VAL A 126 -2.60 -10.54 8.14
CA VAL A 126 -3.66 -9.92 8.94
C VAL A 126 -4.80 -9.41 8.07
N ALA A 127 -4.50 -8.76 6.94
CA ALA A 127 -5.51 -8.22 6.05
C ALA A 127 -6.39 -9.31 5.42
N MET A 128 -5.80 -10.48 5.14
CA MET A 128 -6.48 -11.60 4.47
C MET A 128 -7.18 -12.57 5.39
N ALA A 129 -6.80 -12.66 6.66
CA ALA A 129 -7.40 -13.59 7.61
C ALA A 129 -8.95 -13.56 7.59
N PRO A 130 -9.64 -12.39 7.58
CA PRO A 130 -11.10 -12.29 7.55
C PRO A 130 -11.77 -12.87 6.30
N MET A 131 -11.02 -13.05 5.21
CA MET A 131 -11.57 -13.61 3.97
C MET A 131 -11.57 -15.14 4.00
N ILE A 132 -10.77 -15.75 4.86
CA ILE A 132 -10.59 -17.22 4.92
C ILE A 132 -11.48 -17.82 6.00
N THR A 133 -11.62 -17.13 7.13
CA THR A 133 -12.40 -17.62 8.27
C THR A 133 -13.05 -16.47 9.05
N ASN A 134 -14.22 -16.74 9.62
CA ASN A 134 -14.89 -15.83 10.54
C ASN A 134 -14.38 -15.98 11.99
N ALA A 135 -13.65 -17.04 12.30
CA ALA A 135 -13.16 -17.35 13.64
C ALA A 135 -11.78 -16.72 13.87
N ILE A 136 -11.72 -15.39 13.94
CA ILE A 136 -10.45 -14.68 14.11
C ILE A 136 -10.39 -14.05 15.50
N PRO A 137 -9.30 -14.26 16.26
CA PRO A 137 -9.11 -13.57 17.53
C PRO A 137 -9.22 -12.05 17.36
N GLY A 138 -9.85 -11.36 18.31
CA GLY A 138 -10.11 -9.91 18.25
C GLY A 138 -8.85 -9.05 18.05
N VAL A 139 -7.68 -9.56 18.43
CA VAL A 139 -6.37 -8.93 18.16
C VAL A 139 -6.15 -8.70 16.67
N PHE A 140 -6.42 -9.68 15.80
CA PHE A 140 -6.25 -9.53 14.35
C PHE A 140 -7.23 -8.53 13.75
N ALA A 141 -8.46 -8.48 14.26
CA ALA A 141 -9.44 -7.48 13.84
C ALA A 141 -8.95 -6.06 14.17
N THR A 142 -8.34 -5.89 15.34
CA THR A 142 -7.74 -4.62 15.77
C THR A 142 -6.56 -4.24 14.87
N VAL A 143 -5.62 -5.16 14.65
CA VAL A 143 -4.44 -4.91 13.79
C VAL A 143 -4.87 -4.62 12.35
N ARG A 144 -5.89 -5.31 11.83
CA ARG A 144 -6.47 -5.01 10.53
C ARG A 144 -7.03 -3.59 10.50
N ALA A 145 -7.84 -3.21 11.50
CA ALA A 145 -8.50 -1.90 11.54
C ALA A 145 -7.51 -0.74 11.52
N ILE A 146 -6.35 -0.89 12.17
CA ILE A 146 -5.28 0.11 12.18
C ILE A 146 -4.28 -0.09 11.04
N SER A 147 -4.47 -1.05 10.14
CA SER A 147 -3.51 -1.32 9.07
C SER A 147 -3.61 -0.28 7.95
N PRO A 148 -2.51 -0.02 7.22
CA PRO A 148 -2.54 0.82 6.01
C PRO A 148 -3.38 0.22 4.89
N MET A 149 -3.63 -1.10 4.90
CA MET A 149 -4.36 -1.82 3.84
C MET A 149 -5.87 -1.75 4.00
N ALA A 150 -6.38 -1.63 5.24
CA ALA A 150 -7.81 -1.52 5.53
C ALA A 150 -8.51 -0.40 4.74
N PRO A 151 -8.03 0.86 4.77
CA PRO A 151 -8.72 1.93 4.04
C PRO A 151 -8.70 1.74 2.53
N ALA A 152 -7.72 1.03 1.96
CA ALA A 152 -7.74 0.68 0.54
C ALA A 152 -8.86 -0.33 0.22
N LEU A 153 -8.99 -1.38 1.04
CA LEU A 153 -10.05 -2.38 0.90
C LEU A 153 -11.43 -1.74 1.01
N ASP A 154 -11.62 -0.89 2.03
CA ASP A 154 -12.89 -0.27 2.32
C ASP A 154 -13.25 0.80 1.28
N ALA A 155 -12.27 1.57 0.78
CA ALA A 155 -12.46 2.53 -0.32
C ALA A 155 -12.87 1.84 -1.63
N MET A 156 -12.15 0.80 -2.06
CA MET A 156 -12.47 0.08 -3.30
C MET A 156 -13.81 -0.63 -3.20
N ARG A 157 -14.07 -1.30 -2.08
CA ARG A 157 -15.34 -2.00 -1.85
C ARG A 157 -16.51 -1.03 -1.89
N SER A 158 -16.45 0.04 -1.11
CA SER A 158 -17.54 1.03 -1.06
C SER A 158 -17.78 1.70 -2.40
N LEU A 159 -16.72 2.01 -3.16
CA LEU A 159 -16.85 2.58 -4.50
C LEU A 159 -17.53 1.60 -5.47
N ILE A 160 -17.11 0.34 -5.49
CA ILE A 160 -17.63 -0.66 -6.43
C ILE A 160 -19.08 -1.05 -6.07
N THR A 161 -19.39 -1.18 -4.79
CA THR A 161 -20.75 -1.52 -4.34
C THR A 161 -21.68 -0.31 -4.25
N GLY A 162 -21.17 0.90 -4.51
CA GLY A 162 -21.93 2.15 -4.35
C GLY A 162 -22.36 2.43 -2.91
N SER A 163 -21.68 1.86 -1.91
CA SER A 163 -22.00 2.09 -0.50
C SER A 163 -21.35 3.37 0.02
N SER A 164 -21.84 3.89 1.14
CA SER A 164 -21.17 4.97 1.85
C SER A 164 -19.79 4.53 2.36
N GLY A 165 -18.90 5.50 2.58
CA GLY A 165 -17.60 5.28 3.25
C GLY A 165 -16.36 5.49 2.37
N THR A 166 -16.51 5.67 1.06
CA THR A 166 -15.38 5.90 0.15
C THR A 166 -14.56 7.13 0.55
N ALA A 167 -15.24 8.26 0.85
CA ALA A 167 -14.55 9.51 1.22
C ALA A 167 -13.73 9.38 2.51
N VAL A 168 -14.29 8.75 3.55
CA VAL A 168 -13.59 8.51 4.83
C VAL A 168 -12.38 7.60 4.62
N SER A 169 -12.54 6.55 3.82
CA SER A 169 -11.47 5.60 3.51
C SER A 169 -10.35 6.25 2.69
N VAL A 170 -10.70 7.12 1.73
CA VAL A 170 -9.74 7.94 0.97
C VAL A 170 -8.98 8.88 1.90
N PHE A 171 -9.66 9.53 2.86
CA PHE A 171 -9.00 10.38 3.85
C PHE A 171 -8.00 9.60 4.72
N GLN A 172 -8.37 8.39 5.17
CA GLN A 172 -7.47 7.50 5.90
C GLN A 172 -6.28 7.05 5.05
N LEU A 173 -6.45 6.83 3.74
CA LEU A 173 -5.35 6.56 2.81
C LEU A 173 -4.40 7.76 2.69
N VAL A 174 -4.93 8.98 2.56
CA VAL A 174 -4.12 10.20 2.55
C VAL A 174 -3.33 10.33 3.85
N PHE A 175 -3.96 10.06 4.99
CA PHE A 175 -3.28 10.04 6.29
C PHE A 175 -2.10 9.05 6.29
N TRP A 176 -2.30 7.81 5.81
CA TRP A 176 -1.24 6.81 5.74
C TRP A 176 -0.11 7.18 4.77
N LEU A 177 -0.44 7.81 3.64
CA LEU A 177 0.54 8.35 2.71
C LEU A 177 1.42 9.40 3.40
N LEU A 178 0.80 10.39 4.04
CA LEU A 178 1.52 11.46 4.74
C LEU A 178 2.36 10.91 5.90
N LEU A 179 1.81 9.97 6.68
CA LEU A 179 2.52 9.32 7.78
C LEU A 179 3.74 8.53 7.29
N GLY A 180 3.59 7.76 6.21
CA GLY A 180 4.69 7.01 5.60
C GLY A 180 5.79 7.91 5.04
N LEU A 181 5.41 9.03 4.41
CA LEU A 181 6.35 10.03 3.90
C LEU A 181 7.12 10.71 5.06
N ALA A 182 6.39 11.16 6.08
CA ALA A 182 6.99 11.79 7.26
C ALA A 182 7.95 10.83 7.99
N ALA A 183 7.53 9.59 8.22
CA ALA A 183 8.37 8.57 8.83
C ALA A 183 9.62 8.29 7.97
N SER A 184 9.48 8.18 6.66
CA SER A 184 10.61 7.99 5.73
C SER A 184 11.61 9.15 5.80
N ALA A 185 11.13 10.38 5.80
CA ALA A 185 11.96 11.58 5.90
C ALA A 185 12.75 11.60 7.22
N VAL A 186 12.09 11.31 8.35
CA VAL A 186 12.74 11.27 9.67
C VAL A 186 13.82 10.17 9.74
N ALA A 187 13.59 8.99 9.17
CA ALA A 187 14.60 7.93 9.12
C ALA A 187 15.87 8.36 8.35
N ILE A 188 15.70 9.05 7.23
CA ILE A 188 16.82 9.54 6.42
C ILE A 188 17.62 10.61 7.18
N ILE A 189 16.93 11.55 7.84
CA ILE A 189 17.57 12.60 8.63
C ILE A 189 18.41 11.99 9.77
N ARG A 190 17.86 11.01 10.50
CA ARG A 190 18.57 10.31 11.59
C ARG A 190 19.82 9.57 11.13
N ARG A 191 19.77 8.86 10.00
CA ARG A 191 20.93 8.13 9.47
C ARG A 191 22.08 9.06 9.11
N ARG A 192 21.78 10.24 8.55
CA ARG A 192 22.79 11.25 8.23
C ARG A 192 23.51 11.77 9.48
N THR A 193 22.79 11.99 10.58
CA THR A 193 23.41 12.49 11.83
C THR A 193 24.35 11.48 12.48
N THR A 194 24.03 10.18 12.43
CA THR A 194 24.89 9.13 12.99
C THR A 194 26.20 8.98 12.23
N THR A 195 26.16 9.01 10.89
CA THR A 195 27.38 8.92 10.05
C THR A 195 28.33 10.11 10.27
N ILE A 196 27.81 11.31 10.55
CA ILE A 196 28.64 12.49 10.84
C ILE A 196 29.35 12.33 12.19
N ALA A 197 28.67 11.82 13.22
CA ALA A 197 29.27 11.63 14.54
C ALA A 197 30.40 10.59 14.52
N GLU A 198 30.25 9.51 13.75
CA GLU A 198 31.26 8.45 13.58
C GLU A 198 32.53 8.93 12.85
N LEU A 199 32.45 10.01 12.07
CA LEU A 199 33.63 10.64 11.45
C LEU A 199 34.36 11.61 12.37
N ILE A 200 33.77 11.98 13.51
CA ILE A 200 34.33 12.94 14.47
C ILE A 200 35.06 12.23 15.62
N ASP A 201 34.66 10.99 15.96
CA ASP A 201 35.36 10.11 16.91
C ASP A 201 36.07 8.95 16.16
N PRO A 202 37.33 9.13 15.69
CA PRO A 202 38.12 8.09 15.01
C PRO A 202 38.74 7.05 15.94
#